data_AF-A0A0F2M480-F1
#
_entry.id   AF-A0A0F2M480-F1
#
_cell.length_a   1.000
_cell.length_b   1.000
_cell.length_c   1.000
_cell.angle_alpha   90.00
_cell.angle_beta   90.00
_cell.angle_gamma   90.00
#
_symmetry.space_group_name_H-M   'P 1'
#
loop_
_entity.id
_entity.type
_entity.pdbx_description
1 polymer ?
#
loop_
_entity_poly.entity_id
_entity_poly.type
_entity_poly.pdbx_seq_one_letter_code
_entity_poly.pdbx_strand_id
1 'polypeptide(L)'
;MAGLQFATFNSLVEMPFYSALFASKLDHDKLDDSARAVLGLYEPRGEKDPSISSQMQIQGGALTNNQYVRPRGHGRQVVKIQRYGFEGKRLTRM
;
A
#
# COMPACT_ATOMS: atom_id res chain seq x y z
N MET A 1 -5.76 33.53 -4.14
CA MET A 1 -6.29 32.28 -4.72
C MET A 1 -5.57 31.12 -4.07
N ALA A 2 -6.27 30.22 -3.40
CA ALA A 2 -5.64 29.02 -2.87
C ALA A 2 -5.35 28.06 -4.04
N GLY A 3 -4.10 27.60 -4.15
CA GLY A 3 -3.70 26.66 -5.20
C GLY A 3 -4.36 25.29 -5.03
N LEU A 4 -4.31 24.48 -6.10
CA LEU A 4 -4.75 23.08 -6.06
C LEU A 4 -3.98 22.31 -4.98
N GLN A 5 -4.71 21.67 -4.07
CA GLN A 5 -4.14 20.87 -2.98
C GLN A 5 -4.46 19.40 -3.19
N PHE A 6 -3.49 18.53 -2.91
CA PHE A 6 -3.64 17.08 -2.99
C PHE A 6 -3.62 16.49 -1.58
N ALA A 7 -4.52 15.55 -1.30
CA ALA A 7 -4.53 14.82 -0.03
C ALA A 7 -3.65 13.57 -0.13
N THR A 8 -2.92 13.28 0.94
CA THR A 8 -2.22 11.99 1.10
C THR A 8 -3.21 10.88 1.46
N PHE A 9 -2.75 9.63 1.46
CA PHE A 9 -3.50 8.50 1.97
C PHE A 9 -2.75 7.81 3.11
N ASN A 10 -3.50 7.19 4.02
CA ASN A 10 -2.97 6.34 5.08
C ASN A 10 -3.15 4.87 4.70
N SER A 11 -2.14 4.03 4.93
CA SER A 11 -2.23 2.59 4.71
C SER A 11 -2.58 1.86 6.01
N LEU A 12 -3.63 1.04 5.98
CA LEU A 12 -3.99 0.10 7.04
C LEU A 12 -3.62 -1.32 6.57
N VAL A 13 -2.63 -1.91 7.23
CA VAL A 13 -2.07 -3.21 6.83
C VAL A 13 -2.45 -4.25 7.86
N GLU A 14 -3.07 -5.34 7.40
CA GLU A 14 -3.46 -6.45 8.27
C GLU A 14 -2.23 -7.25 8.71
N MET A 15 -2.23 -7.74 9.96
CA MET A 15 -1.19 -8.63 10.47
C MET A 15 -0.87 -9.84 9.57
N PRO A 16 -1.86 -10.60 9.03
CA PRO A 16 -1.57 -11.72 8.13
C PRO A 16 -0.83 -11.34 6.84
N PHE A 17 -0.81 -10.07 6.44
CA PHE A 17 -0.02 -9.64 5.29
C PHE A 17 1.48 -9.84 5.52
N TYR A 18 1.97 -9.55 6.73
CA TYR A 18 3.41 -9.64 7.02
C TYR A 18 3.92 -11.09 6.98
N SER A 19 3.13 -12.04 7.50
CA SER A 19 3.49 -13.46 7.43
C SER A 19 3.45 -13.97 5.99
N ALA A 20 2.43 -13.59 5.21
CA ALA A 20 2.35 -13.94 3.79
C ALA A 20 3.51 -13.35 2.98
N LEU A 21 3.89 -12.10 3.26
CA LEU A 21 5.04 -11.44 2.64
C LEU A 21 6.34 -12.17 2.96
N PHE A 22 6.54 -12.54 4.22
CA PHE A 22 7.75 -13.23 4.66
C PHE A 22 7.89 -14.62 4.03
N ALA A 23 6.83 -15.44 4.10
CA ALA A 23 6.81 -16.76 3.49
C ALA A 23 7.12 -16.68 1.98
N SER A 24 6.44 -15.77 1.29
CA SER A 24 6.60 -15.65 -0.15
C SER A 24 7.99 -15.12 -0.56
N LYS A 25 8.65 -14.30 0.28
CA LYS A 25 10.05 -13.90 0.07
C LYS A 25 11.05 -15.04 0.26
N LEU A 26 10.82 -15.92 1.23
CA LEU A 26 11.63 -17.11 1.41
C LEU A 26 11.50 -18.06 0.22
N ASP A 27 10.26 -18.31 -0.22
CA ASP A 27 9.96 -19.32 -1.22
C ASP A 27 10.38 -18.91 -2.64
N HIS A 28 10.32 -17.62 -2.98
CA HIS A 28 10.53 -17.16 -4.37
C HIS A 28 11.68 -16.18 -4.55
N ASP A 29 11.97 -15.33 -3.57
CA ASP A 29 12.95 -14.25 -3.75
C ASP A 29 14.32 -14.59 -3.17
N LYS A 30 14.47 -15.71 -2.44
CA LYS A 30 15.69 -16.02 -1.69
C LYS A 30 16.13 -14.83 -0.81
N LEU A 31 15.15 -14.12 -0.24
CA LEU A 31 15.33 -12.91 0.57
C LEU A 31 15.89 -11.68 -0.17
N ASP A 32 15.77 -11.64 -1.50
CA ASP A 32 16.15 -10.49 -2.30
C ASP A 32 15.21 -9.27 -2.13
N ASP A 33 15.66 -8.12 -2.62
CA ASP A 33 14.96 -6.84 -2.62
C ASP A 33 13.98 -6.69 -3.80
N SER A 34 13.58 -7.83 -4.37
CA SER A 34 12.63 -7.94 -5.46
C SER A 34 11.32 -7.17 -5.19
N ALA A 35 10.95 -6.31 -6.14
CA ALA A 35 9.74 -5.50 -6.07
C ALA A 35 8.51 -6.36 -6.34
N ARG A 36 7.49 -6.25 -5.49
CA ARG A 36 6.25 -7.04 -5.61
C ARG A 36 5.03 -6.15 -5.69
N ALA A 37 4.10 -6.52 -6.56
CA ALA A 37 2.80 -5.90 -6.63
C ALA A 37 1.96 -6.32 -5.41
N VAL A 38 1.34 -5.34 -4.76
CA VAL A 38 0.44 -5.50 -3.62
C VAL A 38 -0.89 -4.86 -3.97
N LEU A 39 -1.95 -5.62 -3.80
CA LEU A 39 -3.30 -5.13 -3.99
C LEU A 39 -3.77 -4.34 -2.76
N GLY A 40 -4.04 -3.05 -2.95
CA GLY A 40 -4.68 -2.19 -1.96
C GLY A 40 -6.12 -1.87 -2.34
N LEU A 41 -7.01 -1.91 -1.36
CA LEU A 41 -8.38 -1.42 -1.51
C LEU A 41 -8.44 0.02 -1.03
N TYR A 42 -8.86 0.92 -1.91
CA TYR A 42 -9.01 2.34 -1.59
C TYR A 42 -10.49 2.67 -1.46
N GLU A 43 -10.88 3.18 -0.30
CA GLU A 43 -12.25 3.61 -0.03
C GLU A 43 -12.27 5.12 0.27
N PRO A 44 -12.78 5.94 -0.66
CA PRO A 44 -12.93 7.37 -0.41
C PRO A 44 -14.12 7.61 0.53
N ARG A 45 -13.85 8.01 1.77
CA ARG A 45 -14.90 8.31 2.77
C ARG A 45 -15.00 9.83 2.98
N GLY A 46 -15.70 10.51 2.08
CA GLY A 46 -15.75 11.99 2.02
C GLY A 46 -16.30 12.71 3.26
N GLU A 47 -17.05 12.03 4.12
CA GLU A 47 -17.67 12.62 5.32
C GLU A 47 -16.84 12.48 6.60
N LYS A 48 -15.70 11.77 6.55
CA LYS A 48 -14.87 11.49 7.72
C LYS A 48 -13.61 12.37 7.76
N ASP A 49 -12.98 12.41 8.93
CA ASP A 49 -11.68 13.06 9.13
C ASP A 49 -10.70 12.72 7.98
N PRO A 50 -9.88 13.67 7.49
CA PRO A 50 -8.95 13.44 6.39
C PRO A 50 -8.03 12.22 6.57
N SER A 51 -7.72 11.85 7.82
CA SER A 51 -6.93 10.65 8.14
C SER A 51 -7.65 9.33 7.82
N ILE A 52 -8.98 9.35 7.79
CA ILE A 52 -9.87 8.21 7.53
C ILE A 52 -10.51 8.31 6.14
N SER A 53 -10.65 9.51 5.59
CA SER A 53 -11.27 9.74 4.28
C SER A 53 -10.46 9.15 3.13
N SER A 54 -9.14 9.07 3.30
CA SER A 54 -8.19 8.58 2.32
C SER A 54 -7.41 7.39 2.89
N GLN A 55 -8.08 6.25 3.07
CA GLN A 55 -7.45 5.04 3.61
C GLN A 55 -7.28 3.95 2.53
N MET A 56 -6.09 3.36 2.49
CA MET A 56 -5.77 2.17 1.69
C MET A 56 -5.66 0.96 2.61
N GLN A 57 -6.51 -0.05 2.42
CA GLN A 57 -6.44 -1.30 3.15
C GLN A 57 -5.61 -2.33 2.38
N ILE A 58 -4.62 -2.93 3.05
CA ILE A 58 -3.81 -4.03 2.55
C ILE A 58 -4.16 -5.27 3.38
N GLN A 59 -4.76 -6.26 2.72
CA GLN A 59 -5.22 -7.48 3.34
C GLN A 59 -4.17 -8.60 3.27
N GLY A 60 -4.35 -9.66 4.06
CA GLY A 60 -3.44 -10.82 4.06
C GLY A 60 -3.22 -11.46 2.67
N GLY A 61 -4.27 -11.49 1.83
CA GLY A 61 -4.22 -12.04 0.47
C GLY A 61 -3.71 -11.08 -0.61
N ALA A 62 -3.22 -9.89 -0.25
CA ALA A 62 -2.91 -8.83 -1.20
C ALA A 62 -1.77 -9.14 -2.19
N LEU A 63 -0.95 -10.16 -1.91
CA LEU A 63 0.18 -10.59 -2.74
C LEU A 63 -0.20 -11.56 -3.86
N THR A 64 -1.27 -12.33 -3.66
CA THR A 64 -1.64 -13.44 -4.56
C THR A 64 -3.03 -13.26 -5.17
N ASN A 65 -3.92 -12.55 -4.47
CA ASN A 65 -5.28 -12.37 -4.95
C ASN A 65 -5.36 -11.27 -6.00
N ASN A 66 -5.65 -11.66 -7.24
CA ASN A 66 -5.84 -10.74 -8.35
C ASN A 66 -7.31 -10.36 -8.58
N GLN A 67 -8.24 -11.01 -7.87
CA GLN A 67 -9.68 -10.85 -7.98
C GLN A 67 -10.29 -10.63 -6.60
N TYR A 68 -10.19 -9.41 -6.10
CA TYR A 68 -11.02 -8.99 -4.99
C TYR A 68 -12.40 -8.58 -5.50
N VAL A 69 -13.46 -9.21 -4.98
CA VAL A 69 -14.85 -8.81 -5.25
C VAL A 69 -15.04 -7.44 -4.64
N ARG A 70 -15.15 -6.42 -5.49
CA ARG A 70 -15.26 -5.02 -5.07
C ARG A 70 -16.63 -4.75 -4.48
N PRO A 71 -16.72 -4.31 -3.21
CA PRO A 71 -17.93 -3.65 -2.74
C PRO A 71 -18.13 -2.36 -3.56
N ARG A 72 -19.39 -1.99 -3.81
CA ARG A 72 -19.70 -0.77 -4.57
C ARG A 72 -19.02 0.45 -3.92
N GLY A 73 -18.44 1.34 -4.73
CA GLY A 73 -17.74 2.55 -4.26
C GLY A 73 -16.25 2.39 -3.92
N HIS A 74 -15.66 1.18 -4.05
CA HIS A 74 -14.25 0.96 -3.74
C HIS A 74 -13.36 0.98 -5.00
N GLY A 75 -12.29 1.77 -4.95
CA GLY A 75 -11.23 1.79 -5.95
C GLY A 75 -10.25 0.64 -5.75
N ARG A 76 -9.71 0.10 -6.87
CA ARG A 76 -8.57 -0.82 -6.84
C ARG A 76 -7.29 0.00 -7.02
N GLN A 77 -6.33 -0.15 -6.13
CA GLN A 77 -4.98 0.34 -6.34
C GLN A 77 -3.98 -0.81 -6.25
N VAL A 78 -2.96 -0.77 -7.09
CA VAL A 78 -1.85 -1.72 -7.04
C VAL A 78 -0.61 -0.92 -6.72
N VAL A 79 -0.02 -1.19 -5.56
CA VAL A 79 1.22 -0.56 -5.13
C VAL A 79 2.38 -1.54 -5.27
N LYS A 80 3.57 -1.04 -5.56
CA LYS A 80 4.78 -1.86 -5.54
C LYS A 80 5.45 -1.69 -4.19
N ILE A 81 5.70 -2.80 -3.51
CA ILE A 81 6.54 -2.81 -2.31
C ILE A 81 7.92 -3.32 -2.71
N GLN A 82 8.95 -2.65 -2.19
CA GLN A 82 10.33 -3.06 -2.26
C GLN A 82 10.98 -2.73 -0.93
N ARG A 83 12.06 -3.44 -0.58
CA ARG A 83 12.81 -3.09 0.62
C ARG A 83 13.36 -1.68 0.45
N TYR A 84 13.28 -0.90 1.52
CA TYR A 84 13.96 0.38 1.59
C TYR A 84 15.45 0.13 1.82
N GLY A 85 16.26 0.22 0.77
CA GLY A 85 17.71 0.24 0.87
C GLY A 85 18.19 1.61 1.34
N PHE A 86 19.21 1.66 2.20
CA PHE A 86 19.92 2.90 2.53
C PHE A 86 20.85 3.28 1.38
N GLU A 87 20.28 3.59 0.22
CA GLU A 87 20.97 4.35 -0.82
C GLU A 87 20.86 5.82 -0.42
N GLY A 88 22.00 6.48 -0.19
CA GLY A 88 22.15 7.82 0.38
C GLY A 88 21.34 8.90 -0.33
N LYS A 89 20.05 8.98 -0.02
CA LYS A 89 19.20 10.10 -0.43
C LYS A 89 19.57 11.31 0.41
N ARG A 90 20.32 12.21 -0.22
CA ARG A 90 20.64 13.57 0.24
C ARG A 90 19.47 14.16 1.03
N LEU A 91 19.73 14.45 2.30
CA LEU A 91 19.05 15.52 3.03
C LEU A 91 19.39 16.83 2.32
N THR A 92 18.56 17.25 1.37
CA THR A 92 18.51 18.66 0.99
C THR A 92 17.40 19.30 1.81
N ARG A 93 17.78 19.78 2.99
CA ARG A 93 17.01 20.74 3.77
C ARG A 93 17.23 22.10 3.12
N MET A 94 16.18 22.72 2.58
CA MET A 94 16.11 24.18 2.41
C MET A 94 15.38 24.76 3.60
#